data_AF-A0A849WK50-F1
#
_entry.id   AF-A0A849WK50-F1
#
_cell.length_a   1.000
_cell.length_b   1.000
_cell.length_c   1.000
_cell.angle_alpha   90.00
_cell.angle_beta   90.00
_cell.angle_gamma   90.00
#
_symmetry.space_group_name_H-M   'P 1'
#
loop_
_entity.id
_entity.type
_entity.pdbx_description
1 polymer ?
#
loop_
_entity_poly.entity_id
_entity_poly.type
_entity_poly.pdbx_seq_one_letter_code
_entity_poly.pdbx_strand_id
1 'polypeptide(L)'
;MKIKKMLELHQQNTVPMALVTNFGDGFLLQKNQLYRIIRSLALREGFAYTTEFNLAYLTLPLSQLDLFLDTKKIPYFDNVSILWEVEKKIPNTTVWDEIVDNLKTNHVFHESCHAVARSLSKKYFYAEISEEKKLLQIMIEESFANSCELLAIIDVDDEAHRLFYEMNSYIFMCDDRSNLKNLIQNFGREFVFYFVVICYLHSNFMYTQFEDRNIERILKFLSFSSAEYEVFKKDQKKIKSLRSVAKLTLALNPRFRMVTSVFYLRLCGFKYQPNELKKIDFMTQLETDIRFKQFLSQLAKEIKI
;
A
#
# COMPACT_ATOMS: atom_id res chain seq x y z
N MET A 1 -20.60 -10.68 10.91
CA MET A 1 -20.17 -11.33 12.18
C MET A 1 -20.48 -10.48 13.45
N LYS A 2 -20.63 -11.06 14.65
CA LYS A 2 -20.86 -10.30 15.92
C LYS A 2 -19.60 -9.60 16.44
N ILE A 3 -19.75 -8.40 17.02
CA ILE A 3 -18.63 -7.63 17.58
C ILE A 3 -17.94 -8.36 18.72
N LYS A 4 -18.69 -8.97 19.66
CA LYS A 4 -18.12 -9.76 20.75
C LYS A 4 -17.06 -10.75 20.28
N LYS A 5 -17.39 -11.55 19.25
CA LYS A 5 -16.48 -12.54 18.67
C LYS A 5 -15.22 -11.89 18.08
N MET A 6 -15.36 -10.71 17.46
CA MET A 6 -14.22 -9.98 16.92
C MET A 6 -13.33 -9.39 18.02
N LEU A 7 -13.92 -8.88 19.10
CA LEU A 7 -13.18 -8.40 20.27
C LEU A 7 -12.42 -9.52 20.97
N GLU A 8 -13.03 -10.70 21.10
CA GLU A 8 -12.37 -11.92 21.61
C GLU A 8 -11.19 -12.33 20.72
N LEU A 9 -11.37 -12.36 19.38
CA LEU A 9 -10.30 -12.64 18.44
C LEU A 9 -9.16 -11.61 18.56
N HIS A 10 -9.48 -10.32 18.67
CA HIS A 10 -8.49 -9.27 18.86
C HIS A 10 -7.67 -9.48 20.15
N GLN A 11 -8.33 -9.73 21.28
CA GLN A 11 -7.66 -9.98 22.56
C GLN A 11 -6.76 -11.21 22.53
N GLN A 12 -7.23 -12.30 21.91
CA GLN A 12 -6.49 -13.57 21.81
C GLN A 12 -5.21 -13.46 20.96
N ASN A 13 -5.12 -12.45 20.10
CA ASN A 13 -4.01 -12.29 19.14
C ASN A 13 -3.05 -11.15 19.53
N THR A 14 -2.78 -10.94 20.82
CA THR A 14 -1.80 -9.93 21.26
C THR A 14 -0.36 -10.44 21.04
N VAL A 15 0.49 -9.64 20.41
CA VAL A 15 1.93 -9.93 20.20
C VAL A 15 2.79 -8.73 20.60
N PRO A 16 4.11 -8.87 20.83
CA PRO A 16 4.95 -7.77 21.33
C PRO A 16 4.93 -6.47 20.51
N MET A 17 4.67 -6.52 19.20
CA MET A 17 4.58 -5.33 18.33
C MET A 17 3.14 -4.81 18.14
N ALA A 18 2.16 -5.43 18.81
CA ALA A 18 0.76 -5.11 18.61
C ALA A 18 0.37 -3.78 19.26
N LEU A 19 -0.38 -2.98 18.53
CA LEU A 19 -1.07 -1.80 19.04
C LEU A 19 -2.38 -2.26 19.67
N VAL A 20 -2.38 -2.46 20.99
CA VAL A 20 -3.51 -3.05 21.74
C VAL A 20 -4.82 -2.26 21.63
N THR A 21 -4.74 -0.97 21.27
CA THR A 21 -5.90 -0.09 21.03
C THR A 21 -6.26 0.05 19.54
N ASN A 22 -5.54 -0.62 18.64
CA ASN A 22 -5.85 -0.69 17.23
C ASN A 22 -6.52 -2.03 16.89
N PHE A 23 -7.79 -1.98 16.50
CA PHE A 23 -8.61 -3.15 16.30
C PHE A 23 -8.03 -4.05 15.19
N GLY A 24 -7.86 -5.33 15.53
CA GLY A 24 -7.27 -6.34 14.62
C GLY A 24 -5.75 -6.31 14.44
N ASP A 25 -5.02 -5.34 15.00
CA ASP A 25 -3.57 -5.16 14.75
C ASP A 25 -2.75 -6.42 15.05
N GLY A 26 -2.91 -6.96 16.27
CA GLY A 26 -2.20 -8.16 16.68
C GLY A 26 -2.54 -9.41 15.85
N PHE A 27 -3.81 -9.54 15.43
CA PHE A 27 -4.25 -10.60 14.52
C PHE A 27 -3.53 -10.51 13.17
N LEU A 28 -3.49 -9.32 12.57
CA LEU A 28 -2.81 -9.10 11.29
C LEU A 28 -1.30 -9.34 11.41
N LEU A 29 -0.68 -8.92 12.52
CA LEU A 29 0.74 -9.21 12.77
C LEU A 29 1.03 -10.70 12.83
N GLN A 30 0.10 -11.54 13.28
CA GLN A 30 0.29 -12.99 13.28
C GLN A 30 -0.01 -13.62 11.90
N LYS A 31 -1.12 -13.22 11.29
CA LYS A 31 -1.72 -13.94 10.15
C LYS A 31 -1.37 -13.36 8.78
N ASN A 32 -0.99 -12.09 8.71
CA ASN A 32 -0.65 -11.42 7.45
C ASN A 32 0.87 -11.17 7.38
N GLN A 33 1.54 -11.88 6.47
CA GLN A 33 3.00 -11.87 6.41
C GLN A 33 3.53 -10.47 6.08
N LEU A 34 2.98 -9.83 5.05
CA LEU A 34 3.48 -8.55 4.58
C LEU A 34 3.19 -7.41 5.57
N TYR A 35 2.01 -7.42 6.19
CA TYR A 35 1.68 -6.49 7.29
C TYR A 35 2.71 -6.56 8.42
N ARG A 36 3.06 -7.77 8.87
CA ARG A 36 4.08 -7.99 9.92
C ARG A 36 5.46 -7.52 9.49
N ILE A 37 5.86 -7.79 8.25
CA ILE A 37 7.17 -7.38 7.73
C ILE A 37 7.26 -5.85 7.71
N ILE A 38 6.26 -5.16 7.14
CA ILE A 38 6.25 -3.69 7.09
C ILE A 38 6.24 -3.08 8.49
N ARG A 39 5.45 -3.59 9.44
CA ARG A 39 5.50 -3.15 10.85
C ARG A 39 6.91 -3.27 11.43
N SER A 40 7.55 -4.42 11.22
CA SER A 40 8.90 -4.68 11.73
C SER A 40 9.93 -3.73 11.11
N LEU A 41 9.82 -3.47 9.80
CA LEU A 41 10.70 -2.56 9.08
C LEU A 41 10.52 -1.12 9.56
N ALA A 42 9.29 -0.63 9.71
CA ALA A 42 9.02 0.72 10.21
C ALA A 42 9.62 0.92 11.61
N LEU A 43 9.41 -0.03 12.54
CA LEU A 43 10.03 0.00 13.87
C LEU A 43 11.57 0.01 13.79
N ARG A 44 12.15 -0.81 12.90
CA ARG A 44 13.61 -0.89 12.70
C ARG A 44 14.20 0.42 12.15
N GLU A 45 13.46 1.12 11.29
CA GLU A 45 13.85 2.45 10.80
C GLU A 45 13.61 3.57 11.86
N GLY A 46 13.18 3.20 13.07
CA GLY A 46 13.05 4.09 14.23
C GLY A 46 11.70 4.80 14.32
N PHE A 47 10.67 4.29 13.65
CA PHE A 47 9.32 4.82 13.81
C PHE A 47 8.68 4.28 15.08
N ALA A 48 7.90 5.14 15.74
CA ALA A 48 6.98 4.76 16.80
C ALA A 48 5.54 5.02 16.34
N TYR A 49 4.59 4.34 16.98
CA TYR A 49 3.17 4.54 16.77
C TYR A 49 2.58 5.30 17.95
N THR A 50 1.68 6.24 17.69
CA THR A 50 1.16 7.13 18.73
C THR A 50 -0.34 7.36 18.63
N THR A 51 -0.99 7.42 19.80
CA THR A 51 -2.37 7.89 19.97
C THR A 51 -2.43 9.34 20.46
N GLU A 52 -1.31 10.05 20.44
CA GLU A 52 -1.27 11.49 20.74
C GLU A 52 -2.29 12.22 19.87
N PHE A 53 -3.16 12.99 20.51
CA PHE A 53 -4.21 13.72 19.80
C PHE A 53 -3.60 14.73 18.83
N ASN A 54 -3.96 14.62 17.56
CA ASN A 54 -3.58 15.57 16.52
C ASN A 54 -4.82 15.96 15.72
N LEU A 55 -5.33 17.17 16.00
CA LEU A 55 -6.51 17.71 15.31
C LEU A 55 -6.29 17.82 13.80
N ALA A 56 -5.09 18.22 13.36
CA ALA A 56 -4.80 18.36 11.94
C ALA A 56 -4.81 17.01 11.23
N TYR A 57 -4.26 15.95 11.84
CA TYR A 57 -4.33 14.59 11.29
C TYR A 57 -5.76 14.07 11.28
N LEU A 58 -6.56 14.34 12.32
CA LEU A 58 -7.96 13.95 12.37
C LEU A 58 -8.78 14.58 11.22
N THR A 59 -8.52 15.85 10.90
CA THR A 59 -9.28 16.62 9.90
C THR A 59 -8.77 16.40 8.47
N LEU A 60 -7.45 16.35 8.26
CA LEU A 60 -6.84 16.21 6.94
C LEU A 60 -5.52 15.40 7.02
N PRO A 61 -5.61 14.06 7.16
CA PRO A 61 -4.46 13.17 7.38
C PRO A 61 -3.30 13.39 6.41
N LEU A 62 -3.62 13.48 5.12
CA LEU A 62 -2.63 13.60 4.05
C LEU A 62 -1.78 14.88 4.14
N SER A 63 -2.30 15.95 4.76
CA SER A 63 -1.50 17.17 4.97
C SER A 63 -0.45 17.04 6.07
N GLN A 64 -0.51 15.95 6.84
CA GLN A 64 0.40 15.67 7.95
C GLN A 64 1.41 14.58 7.60
N LEU A 65 1.40 14.03 6.38
CA LEU A 65 2.27 12.95 5.94
C LEU A 65 3.75 13.25 6.22
N ASP A 66 4.25 14.39 5.73
CA ASP A 66 5.65 14.75 5.95
C ASP A 66 5.98 14.99 7.43
N LEU A 67 5.05 15.54 8.21
CA LEU A 67 5.24 15.77 9.64
C LEU A 67 5.49 14.45 10.39
N PHE A 68 4.66 13.43 10.19
CA PHE A 68 4.87 12.16 10.91
C PHE A 68 6.01 11.33 10.33
N LEU A 69 6.34 11.50 9.04
CA LEU A 69 7.53 10.90 8.44
C LEU A 69 8.83 11.49 9.01
N ASP A 70 8.86 12.80 9.25
CA ASP A 70 10.02 13.50 9.80
C ASP A 70 10.16 13.30 11.31
N THR A 71 9.05 13.37 12.05
CA THR A 71 9.05 13.11 13.51
C THR A 71 9.11 11.62 13.85
N LYS A 72 8.99 10.74 12.84
CA LYS A 72 8.95 9.29 12.97
C LYS A 72 7.88 8.79 13.95
N LYS A 73 6.71 9.45 13.96
CA LYS A 73 5.57 9.13 14.84
C LYS A 73 4.30 8.86 14.04
N ILE A 74 4.05 7.60 13.68
CA ILE A 74 2.87 7.21 12.90
C ILE A 74 1.60 7.30 13.78
N PRO A 75 0.64 8.18 13.46
CA PRO A 75 -0.58 8.33 14.25
C PRO A 75 -1.55 7.16 14.04
N TYR A 76 -2.29 6.81 15.09
CA TYR A 76 -3.46 5.94 15.02
C TYR A 76 -4.45 6.27 16.15
N PHE A 77 -5.68 5.80 16.04
CA PHE A 77 -6.76 6.05 16.99
C PHE A 77 -7.09 4.82 17.82
N ASP A 78 -7.48 5.04 19.08
CA ASP A 78 -8.11 3.97 19.85
C ASP A 78 -9.52 3.73 19.33
N ASN A 79 -9.67 2.62 18.58
CA ASN A 79 -10.96 2.15 18.08
C ASN A 79 -11.39 0.85 18.76
N VAL A 80 -10.66 0.38 19.78
CA VAL A 80 -10.98 -0.84 20.54
C VAL A 80 -11.81 -0.50 21.78
N SER A 81 -11.47 0.57 22.49
CA SER A 81 -12.14 0.95 23.74
C SER A 81 -13.63 1.23 23.53
N ILE A 82 -14.00 1.93 22.46
CA ILE A 82 -15.40 2.22 22.14
C ILE A 82 -16.20 0.95 21.81
N LEU A 83 -15.57 -0.04 21.18
CA LEU A 83 -16.22 -1.32 20.89
C LEU A 83 -16.51 -2.12 22.16
N TRP A 84 -15.60 -2.10 23.13
CA TRP A 84 -15.85 -2.66 24.45
C TRP A 84 -16.99 -1.96 25.19
N GLU A 85 -17.10 -0.64 25.07
CA GLU A 85 -18.22 0.10 25.66
C GLU A 85 -19.57 -0.28 25.04
N VAL A 86 -19.62 -0.42 23.72
CA VAL A 86 -20.83 -0.87 23.01
C VAL A 86 -21.21 -2.28 23.45
N GLU A 87 -20.28 -3.23 23.45
CA GLU A 87 -20.51 -4.61 23.89
C GLU A 87 -20.93 -4.69 25.37
N LYS A 88 -20.44 -3.82 26.24
CA LYS A 88 -20.89 -3.75 27.64
C LYS A 88 -22.33 -3.24 27.78
N LYS A 89 -22.76 -2.29 26.94
CA LYS A 89 -24.10 -1.69 26.99
C LYS A 89 -25.17 -2.61 26.42
N ILE A 90 -24.84 -3.31 25.32
CA ILE A 90 -25.75 -4.20 24.60
C ILE A 90 -25.04 -5.54 24.26
N PRO A 91 -24.88 -6.43 25.25
CA PRO A 91 -24.03 -7.61 25.10
C PRO A 91 -24.52 -8.59 24.04
N ASN A 92 -23.61 -9.04 23.18
CA ASN A 92 -23.82 -10.10 22.19
C ASN A 92 -24.97 -9.81 21.19
N THR A 93 -25.39 -8.56 21.03
CA THR A 93 -26.42 -8.16 20.06
C THR A 93 -25.83 -7.53 18.82
N THR A 94 -24.83 -6.66 18.97
CA THR A 94 -24.33 -5.83 17.87
C THR A 94 -23.54 -6.64 16.85
N VAL A 95 -23.84 -6.44 15.58
CA VAL A 95 -23.13 -7.03 14.45
C VAL A 95 -22.20 -6.01 13.80
N TRP A 96 -21.15 -6.49 13.13
CA TRP A 96 -20.13 -5.66 12.52
C TRP A 96 -20.69 -4.61 11.55
N ASP A 97 -21.69 -5.00 10.75
CA ASP A 97 -22.28 -4.13 9.72
C ASP A 97 -22.99 -2.91 10.33
N GLU A 98 -23.37 -2.95 11.61
CA GLU A 98 -24.00 -1.82 12.31
C GLU A 98 -23.00 -0.73 12.73
N ILE A 99 -21.70 -1.06 12.78
CA ILE A 99 -20.67 -0.15 13.33
C ILE A 99 -19.62 0.27 12.31
N VAL A 100 -19.38 -0.53 11.27
CA VAL A 100 -18.22 -0.37 10.37
C VAL A 100 -18.15 1.01 9.73
N ASP A 101 -19.31 1.57 9.34
CA ASP A 101 -19.39 2.87 8.68
C ASP A 101 -19.07 4.07 9.60
N ASN A 102 -19.18 3.88 10.91
CA ASN A 102 -18.98 4.94 11.91
C ASN A 102 -17.72 4.74 12.76
N LEU A 103 -17.12 3.55 12.72
CA LEU A 103 -15.89 3.27 13.45
C LEU A 103 -14.71 3.89 12.70
N LYS A 104 -13.86 4.63 13.42
CA LYS A 104 -12.66 5.21 12.82
C LYS A 104 -11.68 4.11 12.40
N THR A 105 -11.39 4.05 11.11
CA THR A 105 -10.33 3.20 10.53
C THR A 105 -8.95 3.77 10.83
N ASN A 106 -7.97 2.86 10.97
CA ASN A 106 -6.58 3.19 11.21
C ASN A 106 -5.74 2.71 10.04
N HIS A 107 -5.25 3.59 9.18
CA HIS A 107 -4.49 3.17 7.98
C HIS A 107 -3.02 2.88 8.29
N VAL A 108 -2.72 2.33 9.47
CA VAL A 108 -1.36 2.14 9.97
C VAL A 108 -0.51 1.30 9.04
N PHE A 109 -1.09 0.37 8.26
CA PHE A 109 -0.32 -0.40 7.30
C PHE A 109 0.23 0.47 6.18
N HIS A 110 -0.64 1.27 5.58
CA HIS A 110 -0.30 2.21 4.51
C HIS A 110 0.72 3.25 4.98
N GLU A 111 0.49 3.87 6.15
CA GLU A 111 1.43 4.86 6.69
C GLU A 111 2.79 4.25 7.04
N SER A 112 2.80 2.98 7.49
CA SER A 112 4.05 2.24 7.71
C SER A 112 4.79 1.96 6.39
N CYS A 113 4.06 1.73 5.29
CA CYS A 113 4.68 1.58 3.98
C CYS A 113 5.36 2.88 3.54
N HIS A 114 4.73 4.03 3.74
CA HIS A 114 5.36 5.33 3.50
C HIS A 114 6.61 5.52 4.37
N ALA A 115 6.55 5.19 5.66
CA ALA A 115 7.69 5.27 6.57
C ALA A 115 8.89 4.45 6.08
N VAL A 116 8.65 3.21 5.64
CA VAL A 116 9.67 2.33 5.08
C VAL A 116 10.22 2.91 3.77
N ALA A 117 9.34 3.26 2.83
CA ALA A 117 9.75 3.76 1.52
C ALA A 117 10.54 5.07 1.62
N ARG A 118 10.08 6.02 2.45
CA ARG A 118 10.76 7.31 2.70
C ARG A 118 12.14 7.12 3.35
N SER A 119 12.25 6.18 4.29
CA SER A 119 13.54 5.91 4.96
C SER A 119 14.56 5.31 4.02
N LEU A 120 14.12 4.40 3.14
CA LEU A 120 14.97 3.79 2.13
C LEU A 120 15.29 4.76 0.98
N SER A 121 14.34 5.59 0.56
CA SER A 121 14.53 6.56 -0.54
C SER A 121 15.62 7.59 -0.20
N LYS A 122 15.71 8.00 1.07
CA LYS A 122 16.80 8.87 1.56
C LYS A 122 18.20 8.33 1.22
N LYS A 123 18.42 7.01 1.16
CA LYS A 123 19.74 6.43 0.82
C LYS A 123 20.17 6.70 -0.63
N TYR A 124 19.21 6.94 -1.52
CA TYR A 124 19.43 7.11 -2.96
C TYR A 124 19.23 8.57 -3.42
N PHE A 125 18.42 9.33 -2.68
CA PHE A 125 17.94 10.66 -3.09
C PHE A 125 18.11 11.75 -2.01
N TYR A 126 19.00 11.56 -1.01
CA TYR A 126 19.21 12.46 0.15
C TYR A 126 19.34 13.96 -0.16
N ALA A 127 19.79 14.32 -1.36
CA ALA A 127 19.94 15.71 -1.81
C ALA A 127 19.52 15.88 -3.27
N GLU A 128 18.55 15.09 -3.73
CA GLU A 128 18.03 15.25 -5.09
C GLU A 128 17.49 16.68 -5.26
N ILE A 129 17.83 17.33 -6.37
CA ILE A 129 17.39 18.70 -6.69
C ILE A 129 16.47 18.73 -7.90
N SER A 130 16.53 17.70 -8.75
CA SER A 130 15.65 17.56 -9.91
C SER A 130 14.20 17.37 -9.45
N GLU A 131 13.34 18.31 -9.84
CA GLU A 131 11.91 18.25 -9.56
C GLU A 131 11.29 16.95 -10.10
N GLU A 132 11.60 16.57 -11.33
CA GLU A 132 11.10 15.33 -11.95
C GLU A 132 11.48 14.08 -11.18
N LYS A 133 12.73 14.02 -10.67
CA LYS A 133 13.20 12.87 -9.89
C LYS A 133 12.57 12.81 -8.51
N LYS A 134 12.38 13.97 -7.85
CA LYS A 134 11.61 14.06 -6.59
C LYS A 134 10.16 13.63 -6.79
N LEU A 135 9.55 14.07 -7.89
CA LEU A 135 8.21 13.64 -8.25
C LEU A 135 8.13 12.13 -8.37
N LEU A 136 9.02 11.51 -9.15
CA LEU A 136 9.04 10.06 -9.32
C LEU A 136 9.30 9.33 -7.99
N GLN A 137 10.21 9.84 -7.15
CA GLN A 137 10.43 9.30 -5.82
C GLN A 137 9.14 9.29 -4.99
N ILE A 138 8.42 10.41 -4.89
CA ILE A 138 7.15 10.51 -4.17
C ILE A 138 6.10 9.54 -4.75
N MET A 139 6.02 9.45 -6.08
CA MET A 139 5.11 8.54 -6.76
C MET A 139 5.43 7.08 -6.49
N ILE A 140 6.72 6.72 -6.36
CA ILE A 140 7.15 5.37 -5.96
C ILE A 140 6.74 5.09 -4.51
N GLU A 141 6.87 6.06 -3.59
CA GLU A 141 6.48 5.88 -2.19
C GLU A 141 4.97 5.55 -2.06
N GLU A 142 4.11 6.31 -2.75
CA GLU A 142 2.66 6.03 -2.81
C GLU A 142 2.35 4.70 -3.52
N SER A 143 3.02 4.45 -4.64
CA SER A 143 2.81 3.20 -5.40
C SER A 143 3.24 1.98 -4.60
N PHE A 144 4.29 2.10 -3.79
CA PHE A 144 4.76 1.06 -2.89
C PHE A 144 3.74 0.76 -1.79
N ALA A 145 3.17 1.78 -1.15
CA ALA A 145 2.12 1.61 -0.15
C ALA A 145 0.90 0.89 -0.75
N ASN A 146 0.43 1.36 -1.91
CA ASN A 146 -0.69 0.73 -2.62
C ASN A 146 -0.39 -0.71 -3.05
N SER A 147 0.84 -0.99 -3.45
CA SER A 147 1.29 -2.34 -3.82
C SER A 147 1.33 -3.29 -2.64
N CYS A 148 1.82 -2.82 -1.48
CA CYS A 148 1.85 -3.63 -0.27
C CYS A 148 0.44 -3.98 0.18
N GLU A 149 -0.50 -3.04 0.13
CA GLU A 149 -1.89 -3.29 0.45
C GLU A 149 -2.55 -4.28 -0.53
N LEU A 150 -2.25 -4.18 -1.82
CA LEU A 150 -2.76 -5.15 -2.78
C LEU A 150 -2.18 -6.56 -2.54
N LEU A 151 -0.87 -6.67 -2.29
CA LEU A 151 -0.21 -7.97 -2.16
C LEU A 151 -0.52 -8.66 -0.84
N ALA A 152 -0.70 -7.89 0.24
CA ALA A 152 -1.07 -8.43 1.55
C ALA A 152 -2.46 -9.07 1.56
N ILE A 153 -3.34 -8.73 0.61
CA ILE A 153 -4.68 -9.34 0.52
C ILE A 153 -4.62 -10.85 0.25
N ILE A 154 -3.48 -11.36 -0.23
CA ILE A 154 -3.29 -12.77 -0.59
C ILE A 154 -3.39 -13.69 0.63
N ASP A 155 -2.99 -13.17 1.80
CA ASP A 155 -3.00 -13.88 3.09
C ASP A 155 -4.37 -13.81 3.78
N VAL A 156 -5.34 -13.06 3.26
CA VAL A 156 -6.66 -12.88 3.89
C VAL A 156 -7.52 -14.14 3.77
N ASP A 157 -7.62 -14.96 4.80
CA ASP A 157 -8.23 -16.29 4.64
C ASP A 157 -9.74 -16.35 4.86
N ASP A 158 -10.25 -15.63 5.86
CA ASP A 158 -11.64 -15.70 6.30
C ASP A 158 -12.27 -14.30 6.51
N GLU A 159 -13.55 -14.28 6.90
CA GLU A 159 -14.30 -13.04 7.14
C GLU A 159 -13.65 -12.18 8.23
N ALA A 160 -13.13 -12.77 9.32
CA ALA A 160 -12.51 -12.01 10.39
C ALA A 160 -11.20 -11.36 9.96
N HIS A 161 -10.37 -12.10 9.24
CA HIS A 161 -9.15 -11.56 8.63
C HIS A 161 -9.52 -10.40 7.70
N ARG A 162 -10.52 -10.56 6.83
CA ARG A 162 -10.97 -9.49 5.93
C ARG A 162 -11.35 -8.23 6.70
N LEU A 163 -12.22 -8.35 7.70
CA LEU A 163 -12.68 -7.20 8.47
C LEU A 163 -11.55 -6.49 9.23
N PHE A 164 -10.63 -7.24 9.85
CA PHE A 164 -9.46 -6.63 10.48
C PHE A 164 -8.56 -5.93 9.45
N TYR A 165 -8.39 -6.53 8.27
CA TYR A 165 -7.58 -5.97 7.21
C TYR A 165 -8.17 -4.66 6.67
N GLU A 166 -9.48 -4.62 6.44
CA GLU A 166 -10.24 -3.43 6.02
C GLU A 166 -10.11 -2.27 7.02
N MET A 167 -10.16 -2.56 8.32
CA MET A 167 -9.97 -1.56 9.37
C MET A 167 -8.56 -0.95 9.40
N ASN A 168 -7.60 -1.63 8.77
CA ASN A 168 -6.18 -1.31 8.84
C ASN A 168 -5.55 -0.81 7.53
N SER A 169 -6.33 -0.73 6.44
CA SER A 169 -5.84 -0.52 5.08
C SER A 169 -6.74 0.44 4.29
N TYR A 170 -6.20 1.20 3.34
CA TYR A 170 -6.99 1.98 2.37
C TYR A 170 -7.50 1.11 1.22
N ILE A 171 -6.67 0.17 0.75
CA ILE A 171 -7.00 -0.72 -0.36
C ILE A 171 -7.28 -2.12 0.18
N PHE A 172 -8.53 -2.54 0.06
CA PHE A 172 -8.98 -3.86 0.50
C PHE A 172 -9.92 -4.56 -0.50
N MET A 173 -10.30 -3.89 -1.58
CA MET A 173 -11.24 -4.45 -2.56
C MET A 173 -10.51 -5.29 -3.62
N CYS A 174 -10.52 -6.62 -3.43
CA CYS A 174 -10.27 -7.56 -4.49
C CYS A 174 -11.10 -8.83 -4.23
N ASP A 175 -12.34 -8.83 -4.74
CA ASP A 175 -13.26 -9.96 -4.61
C ASP A 175 -12.67 -11.25 -5.17
N ASP A 176 -11.84 -11.13 -6.21
CA ASP A 176 -11.14 -12.25 -6.85
C ASP A 176 -9.62 -12.10 -6.81
N ARG A 177 -9.00 -12.76 -5.83
CA ARG A 177 -7.55 -12.83 -5.62
C ARG A 177 -6.88 -13.90 -6.48
N SER A 178 -7.64 -14.71 -7.23
CA SER A 178 -7.10 -15.83 -8.00
C SER A 178 -6.10 -15.37 -9.06
N ASN A 179 -6.38 -14.24 -9.73
CA ASN A 179 -5.47 -13.69 -10.73
C ASN A 179 -4.13 -13.28 -10.14
N LEU A 180 -4.12 -12.67 -8.95
CA LEU A 180 -2.90 -12.28 -8.26
C LEU A 180 -2.12 -13.50 -7.76
N LYS A 181 -2.80 -14.49 -7.16
CA LYS A 181 -2.20 -15.77 -6.75
C LYS A 181 -1.60 -16.52 -7.95
N ASN A 182 -2.32 -16.58 -9.06
CA ASN A 182 -1.84 -17.20 -10.30
C ASN A 182 -0.62 -16.48 -10.86
N LEU A 183 -0.57 -15.15 -10.83
CA LEU A 183 0.63 -14.42 -11.26
C LEU A 183 1.83 -14.77 -10.38
N ILE A 184 1.67 -14.78 -9.06
CA ILE A 184 2.76 -15.11 -8.15
C ILE A 184 3.27 -16.54 -8.38
N GLN A 185 2.37 -17.50 -8.60
CA GLN A 185 2.76 -18.88 -8.91
C GLN A 185 3.53 -18.98 -10.24
N ASN A 186 3.16 -18.18 -11.24
CA ASN A 186 3.75 -18.27 -12.58
C ASN A 186 5.04 -17.47 -12.76
N PHE A 187 5.21 -16.37 -12.03
CA PHE A 187 6.29 -15.40 -12.22
C PHE A 187 7.17 -15.21 -10.99
N GLY A 188 6.77 -15.76 -9.85
CA GLY A 188 7.41 -15.46 -8.58
C GLY A 188 6.91 -14.17 -7.98
N ARG A 189 7.08 -14.10 -6.67
CA ARG A 189 6.63 -13.04 -5.78
C ARG A 189 7.31 -11.70 -6.10
N GLU A 190 8.64 -11.72 -6.27
CA GLU A 190 9.44 -10.52 -6.57
C GLU A 190 9.03 -9.83 -7.88
N PHE A 191 8.89 -10.59 -8.97
CA PHE A 191 8.44 -10.04 -10.26
C PHE A 191 7.08 -9.37 -10.13
N VAL A 192 6.12 -10.04 -9.47
CA VAL A 192 4.78 -9.50 -9.29
C VAL A 192 4.79 -8.23 -8.47
N PHE A 193 5.66 -8.14 -7.46
CA PHE A 193 5.85 -6.91 -6.70
C PHE A 193 6.27 -5.74 -7.60
N TYR A 194 7.35 -5.89 -8.39
CA TYR A 194 7.77 -4.82 -9.29
C TYR A 194 6.69 -4.45 -10.30
N PHE A 195 6.05 -5.46 -10.89
CA PHE A 195 4.97 -5.26 -11.85
C PHE A 195 3.84 -4.43 -11.23
N VAL A 196 3.38 -4.79 -10.03
CA VAL A 196 2.30 -4.08 -9.33
C VAL A 196 2.71 -2.65 -8.96
N VAL A 197 3.94 -2.43 -8.48
CA VAL A 197 4.45 -1.07 -8.18
C VAL A 197 4.42 -0.20 -9.43
N ILE A 198 4.92 -0.69 -10.56
CA ILE A 198 4.91 0.06 -11.82
C ILE A 198 3.48 0.25 -12.33
N CYS A 199 2.60 -0.72 -12.11
CA CYS A 199 1.19 -0.59 -12.42
C CYS A 199 0.48 0.49 -11.60
N TYR A 200 0.84 0.66 -10.33
CA TYR A 200 0.38 1.78 -9.51
C TYR A 200 1.03 3.11 -9.91
N LEU A 201 2.28 3.13 -10.38
CA LEU A 201 2.89 4.35 -10.93
C LEU A 201 2.07 4.88 -12.11
N HIS A 202 1.66 4.04 -13.05
CA HIS A 202 0.74 4.46 -14.12
C HIS A 202 -0.56 5.06 -13.54
N SER A 203 -1.11 4.47 -12.48
CA SER A 203 -2.31 5.01 -11.81
C SER A 203 -2.02 6.39 -11.19
N ASN A 204 -0.90 6.56 -10.50
CA ASN A 204 -0.56 7.80 -9.80
C ASN A 204 -0.13 8.92 -10.77
N PHE A 205 0.46 8.58 -11.91
CA PHE A 205 0.68 9.51 -13.04
C PHE A 205 -0.59 9.77 -13.87
N MET A 206 -1.77 9.44 -13.34
CA MET A 206 -3.08 9.76 -13.92
C MET A 206 -3.39 9.07 -15.26
N TYR A 207 -2.68 8.01 -15.65
CA TYR A 207 -3.03 7.23 -16.83
C TYR A 207 -4.40 6.55 -16.64
N THR A 208 -5.26 6.60 -17.65
CA THR A 208 -6.62 6.06 -17.57
C THR A 208 -6.74 4.65 -18.15
N GLN A 209 -5.73 4.20 -18.91
CA GLN A 209 -5.74 2.92 -19.60
C GLN A 209 -4.36 2.27 -19.59
N PHE A 210 -4.35 0.94 -19.52
CA PHE A 210 -3.16 0.11 -19.77
C PHE A 210 -3.21 -0.38 -21.21
N GLU A 211 -2.35 0.18 -22.06
CA GLU A 211 -2.15 -0.32 -23.40
C GLU A 211 -1.13 -1.47 -23.41
N ASP A 212 -1.22 -2.35 -24.41
CA ASP A 212 -0.30 -3.49 -24.52
C ASP A 212 1.17 -3.05 -24.59
N ARG A 213 1.47 -1.93 -25.24
CA ARG A 213 2.82 -1.34 -25.26
C ARG A 213 3.37 -1.02 -23.87
N ASN A 214 2.51 -0.68 -22.91
CA ASN A 214 2.93 -0.40 -21.54
C ASN A 214 3.33 -1.70 -20.85
N ILE A 215 2.53 -2.76 -21.00
CA ILE A 215 2.86 -4.08 -20.48
C ILE A 215 4.15 -4.59 -21.11
N GLU A 216 4.32 -4.46 -22.43
CA GLU A 216 5.55 -4.85 -23.11
C GLU A 216 6.77 -4.08 -22.57
N ARG A 217 6.64 -2.78 -22.32
CA ARG A 217 7.72 -1.96 -21.76
C ARG A 217 8.06 -2.36 -20.32
N ILE A 218 7.06 -2.60 -19.47
CA ILE A 218 7.25 -3.10 -18.11
C ILE A 218 7.94 -4.46 -18.16
N LEU A 219 7.48 -5.37 -19.01
CA LEU A 219 8.10 -6.67 -19.18
C LEU A 219 9.55 -6.52 -19.58
N LYS A 220 9.90 -5.69 -20.58
CA LYS A 220 11.30 -5.44 -20.97
C LYS A 220 12.14 -4.85 -19.83
N PHE A 221 11.55 -3.95 -19.04
CA PHE A 221 12.22 -3.36 -17.89
C PHE A 221 12.50 -4.39 -16.78
N LEU A 222 11.58 -5.34 -16.58
CA LEU A 222 11.69 -6.40 -15.57
C LEU A 222 12.36 -7.69 -16.07
N SER A 223 12.52 -7.85 -17.39
CA SER A 223 12.99 -9.10 -18.00
C SER A 223 14.46 -9.32 -17.67
N PHE A 224 14.78 -10.54 -17.25
CA PHE A 224 16.14 -10.98 -16.98
C PHE A 224 16.90 -11.28 -18.28
N SER A 225 16.20 -11.50 -19.41
CA SER A 225 16.76 -11.66 -20.77
C SER A 225 15.76 -11.40 -21.93
N SER A 226 16.25 -11.18 -23.16
CA SER A 226 15.43 -11.01 -24.37
C SER A 226 14.67 -12.29 -24.78
N ALA A 227 15.21 -13.47 -24.47
CA ALA A 227 14.60 -14.76 -24.79
C ALA A 227 13.36 -15.04 -23.93
N GLU A 228 13.40 -14.70 -22.64
CA GLU A 228 12.26 -14.87 -21.73
C GLU A 228 11.08 -13.99 -22.14
N TYR A 229 11.34 -12.74 -22.53
CA TYR A 229 10.33 -11.82 -23.05
C TYR A 229 9.56 -12.41 -24.24
N GLU A 230 10.27 -13.00 -25.21
CA GLU A 230 9.64 -13.60 -26.40
C GLU A 230 8.79 -14.84 -26.08
N VAL A 231 9.18 -15.61 -25.07
CA VAL A 231 8.37 -16.73 -24.57
C VAL A 231 7.12 -16.19 -23.88
N PHE A 232 7.24 -15.16 -23.03
CA PHE A 232 6.11 -14.59 -22.30
C PHE A 232 5.05 -13.97 -23.22
N LYS A 233 5.47 -13.25 -24.27
CA LYS A 233 4.54 -12.61 -25.21
C LYS A 233 3.66 -13.62 -25.95
N LYS A 234 4.10 -14.88 -26.07
CA LYS A 234 3.34 -15.97 -26.74
C LYS A 234 2.30 -16.64 -25.82
N ASP A 235 2.48 -16.57 -24.50
CA ASP A 235 1.55 -17.15 -23.53
C ASP A 235 0.38 -16.19 -23.23
N GLN A 236 -0.68 -16.31 -24.04
CA GLN A 236 -1.88 -15.46 -23.91
C GLN A 236 -2.57 -15.55 -22.55
N LYS A 237 -2.47 -16.70 -21.86
CA LYS A 237 -3.07 -16.86 -20.53
C LYS A 237 -2.33 -16.01 -19.51
N LYS A 238 -0.99 -16.05 -19.52
CA LYS A 238 -0.15 -15.21 -18.66
C LYS A 238 -0.33 -13.73 -18.93
N ILE A 239 -0.35 -13.31 -20.19
CA ILE A 239 -0.61 -11.91 -20.57
C ILE A 239 -2.00 -11.46 -20.11
N LYS A 240 -3.03 -12.31 -20.23
CA LYS A 240 -4.38 -11.99 -19.73
C LYS A 240 -4.39 -11.78 -18.21
N SER A 241 -3.67 -12.59 -17.44
CA SER A 241 -3.54 -12.40 -15.99
C SER A 241 -2.82 -11.09 -15.65
N LEU A 242 -1.75 -10.74 -16.36
CA LEU A 242 -1.06 -9.45 -16.18
C LEU A 242 -1.98 -8.27 -16.47
N ARG A 243 -2.72 -8.31 -17.59
CA ARG A 243 -3.73 -7.29 -17.93
C ARG A 243 -4.81 -7.17 -16.84
N SER A 244 -5.26 -8.28 -16.29
CA SER A 244 -6.27 -8.29 -15.22
C SER A 244 -5.78 -7.58 -13.97
N VAL A 245 -4.54 -7.84 -13.53
CA VAL A 245 -3.96 -7.17 -12.35
C VAL A 245 -3.64 -5.71 -12.65
N ALA A 246 -3.13 -5.37 -13.83
CA ALA A 246 -2.89 -3.98 -14.23
C ALA A 246 -4.20 -3.16 -14.29
N LYS A 247 -5.31 -3.78 -14.72
CA LYS A 247 -6.63 -3.13 -14.69
C LYS A 247 -7.08 -2.85 -13.25
N LEU A 248 -6.78 -3.76 -12.32
CA LEU A 248 -7.11 -3.58 -10.91
C LEU A 248 -6.37 -2.38 -10.30
N THR A 249 -5.09 -2.16 -10.61
CA THR A 249 -4.36 -0.99 -10.10
C THR A 249 -4.86 0.35 -10.68
N LEU A 250 -5.41 0.35 -11.89
CA LEU A 250 -6.06 1.53 -12.50
C LEU A 250 -7.48 1.78 -11.97
N ALA A 251 -8.11 0.76 -11.38
CA ALA A 251 -9.45 0.85 -10.81
C ALA A 251 -9.49 1.55 -9.43
N LEU A 252 -8.34 2.07 -8.96
CA LEU A 252 -8.31 2.97 -7.80
C LEU A 252 -9.35 4.07 -7.97
N ASN A 253 -10.00 4.41 -6.85
CA ASN A 253 -11.02 5.45 -6.83
C ASN A 253 -10.44 6.76 -7.44
N PRO A 254 -11.10 7.36 -8.45
CA PRO A 254 -10.58 8.56 -9.10
C PRO A 254 -10.36 9.74 -8.14
N ARG A 255 -11.22 9.89 -7.12
CA ARG A 255 -11.06 10.90 -6.08
C ARG A 255 -9.84 10.60 -5.22
N PHE A 256 -9.61 9.35 -4.84
CA PHE A 256 -8.40 8.95 -4.11
C PHE A 256 -7.14 9.32 -4.90
N ARG A 257 -7.05 8.95 -6.19
CA ARG A 257 -5.93 9.30 -7.07
C ARG A 257 -5.70 10.82 -7.17
N MET A 258 -6.76 11.60 -7.35
CA MET A 258 -6.67 13.06 -7.38
C MET A 258 -6.12 13.63 -6.07
N VAL A 259 -6.50 13.04 -4.93
CA VAL A 259 -6.06 13.50 -3.62
C VAL A 259 -4.59 13.12 -3.38
N THR A 260 -4.22 11.85 -3.56
CA THR A 260 -2.86 11.38 -3.25
C THR A 260 -1.82 11.76 -4.30
N SER A 261 -2.21 11.90 -5.58
CA SER A 261 -1.26 12.20 -6.66
C SER A 261 -1.24 13.66 -7.11
N VAL A 262 -2.26 14.48 -6.83
CA VAL A 262 -2.32 15.88 -7.29
C VAL A 262 -2.43 16.85 -6.13
N PHE A 263 -3.32 16.58 -5.17
CA PHE A 263 -3.41 17.45 -3.99
C PHE A 263 -2.17 17.33 -3.11
N TYR A 264 -1.69 16.13 -2.80
CA TYR A 264 -0.47 15.96 -2.01
C TYR A 264 0.76 16.60 -2.68
N LEU A 265 0.95 16.40 -3.99
CA LEU A 265 2.03 17.07 -4.72
C LEU A 265 2.01 18.60 -4.57
N ARG A 266 0.82 19.20 -4.60
CA ARG A 266 0.67 20.65 -4.38
C ARG A 266 1.06 21.05 -2.96
N LEU A 267 0.76 20.23 -1.96
CA LEU A 267 1.25 20.45 -0.59
C LEU A 267 2.78 20.37 -0.51
N CYS A 268 3.40 19.50 -1.30
CA CYS A 268 4.85 19.40 -1.44
C CYS A 268 5.48 20.51 -2.31
N GLY A 269 4.68 21.48 -2.79
CA GLY A 269 5.15 22.63 -3.57
C GLY A 269 5.21 22.42 -5.09
N PHE A 270 4.82 21.24 -5.60
CA PHE A 270 4.75 20.99 -7.04
C PHE A 270 3.51 21.67 -7.65
N LYS A 271 3.64 22.10 -8.91
CA LYS A 271 2.56 22.84 -9.61
C LYS A 271 1.87 22.05 -10.71
N TYR A 272 2.14 20.75 -10.80
CA TYR A 272 1.57 19.88 -11.82
C TYR A 272 0.05 19.80 -11.76
N GLN A 273 -0.58 19.97 -12.91
CA GLN A 273 -1.97 19.66 -13.19
C GLN A 273 -2.11 18.17 -13.56
N PRO A 274 -3.30 17.57 -13.41
CA PRO A 274 -3.52 16.16 -13.74
C PRO A 274 -3.12 15.79 -15.17
N ASN A 275 -3.33 16.67 -16.14
CA ASN A 275 -2.98 16.43 -17.55
C ASN A 275 -1.48 16.57 -17.83
N GLU A 276 -0.73 17.26 -16.96
CA GLU A 276 0.73 17.36 -17.07
C GLU A 276 1.39 16.08 -16.56
N LEU A 277 0.88 15.53 -15.45
CA LEU A 277 1.36 14.24 -14.93
C LEU A 277 1.25 13.11 -15.97
N LYS A 278 0.16 13.06 -16.74
CA LYS A 278 -0.03 12.05 -17.80
C LYS A 278 1.01 12.12 -18.93
N LYS A 279 1.66 13.27 -19.11
CA LYS A 279 2.66 13.49 -20.16
C LYS A 279 4.06 13.10 -19.71
N ILE A 280 4.27 12.88 -18.41
CA ILE A 280 5.56 12.52 -17.85
C ILE A 280 5.84 11.06 -18.18
N ASP A 281 6.86 10.82 -18.99
CA ASP A 281 7.34 9.47 -19.27
C ASP A 281 8.23 8.96 -18.12
N PHE A 282 7.59 8.63 -17.00
CA PHE A 282 8.28 8.13 -15.81
C PHE A 282 9.03 6.82 -16.08
N MET A 283 8.59 6.02 -17.06
CA MET A 283 9.28 4.78 -17.44
C MET A 283 10.66 5.07 -18.02
N THR A 284 10.81 6.15 -18.80
CA THR A 284 12.14 6.57 -19.29
C THR A 284 13.06 6.90 -18.11
N GLN A 285 12.55 7.56 -17.07
CA GLN A 285 13.34 7.85 -15.87
C GLN A 285 13.72 6.57 -15.10
N LEU A 286 12.79 5.62 -14.94
CA LEU A 286 13.10 4.31 -14.34
C LEU A 286 14.18 3.56 -15.12
N GLU A 287 14.13 3.62 -16.45
CA GLU A 287 15.05 2.92 -17.35
C GLU A 287 16.46 3.52 -17.32
N THR A 288 16.55 4.85 -17.27
CA THR A 288 17.80 5.61 -17.45
C THR A 288 18.54 5.95 -16.15
N ASP A 289 17.84 6.15 -15.04
CA ASP A 289 18.47 6.44 -13.74
C ASP A 289 18.54 5.17 -12.88
N ILE A 290 19.74 4.61 -12.79
CA ILE A 290 20.02 3.36 -12.06
C ILE A 290 19.60 3.41 -10.59
N ARG A 291 19.54 4.60 -9.99
CA ARG A 291 19.16 4.77 -8.58
C ARG A 291 17.72 4.33 -8.34
N PHE A 292 16.80 4.54 -9.28
CA PHE A 292 15.42 4.07 -9.13
C PHE A 292 15.34 2.54 -9.19
N LYS A 293 16.09 1.89 -10.07
CA LYS A 293 16.18 0.42 -10.11
C LYS A 293 16.73 -0.12 -8.80
N GLN A 294 17.80 0.48 -8.27
CA GLN A 294 18.38 0.11 -6.98
C GLN A 294 17.40 0.33 -5.83
N PHE A 295 16.66 1.44 -5.84
CA PHE A 295 15.65 1.73 -4.82
C PHE A 295 14.50 0.72 -4.85
N LEU A 296 13.93 0.44 -6.03
CA LEU A 296 12.90 -0.59 -6.19
C LEU A 296 13.41 -1.97 -5.75
N SER A 297 14.65 -2.31 -6.11
CA SER A 297 15.27 -3.58 -5.71
C SER A 297 15.44 -3.68 -4.20
N GLN A 298 15.82 -2.57 -3.55
CA GLN A 298 15.93 -2.52 -2.10
C GLN A 298 14.56 -2.67 -1.43
N LEU A 299 13.51 -2.04 -1.97
CA LEU A 299 12.14 -2.22 -1.47
C LEU A 299 11.72 -3.69 -1.55
N ALA A 300 11.90 -4.34 -2.70
CA ALA A 300 11.57 -5.75 -2.91
C ALA A 300 12.34 -6.68 -1.95
N LYS A 301 13.64 -6.39 -1.74
CA LYS A 301 14.50 -7.17 -0.84
C LYS A 301 14.07 -7.07 0.63
N GLU A 302 13.71 -5.88 1.10
CA GLU A 302 13.33 -5.67 2.51
C GLU A 302 12.01 -6.34 2.87
N ILE A 303 11.07 -6.36 1.93
CA ILE A 303 9.78 -7.03 2.13
C ILE A 303 9.87 -8.57 2.02
N LYS A 304 11.07 -9.12 1.73
CA LYS A 304 11.38 -10.56 1.64
C LYS A 304 10.29 -11.34 0.91
N ILE A 305 9.85 -10.78 -0.21
CA ILE A 305 8.81 -11.31 -1.07
C ILE A 305 9.41 -12.39 -1.96
#